data_AF-A0A087WSL9-F1
#
_entry.id   AF-A0A087WSL9-F1
#
_cell.length_a   1.000
_cell.length_b   1.000
_cell.length_c   1.000
_cell.angle_alpha   90.00
_cell.angle_beta   90.00
_cell.angle_gamma   90.00
#
_symmetry.space_group_name_H-M   'P 1'
#
loop_
_entity.id
_entity.type
_entity.pdbx_description
1 polymer ?
#
loop_
_entity_poly.entity_id
_entity_poly.type
_entity_poly.pdbx_seq_one_letter_code
_entity_poly.pdbx_strand_id
1 'polypeptide(L)'
;MAVAGSWQPPRPCEVYRAEWELCRSVGHVLHHYYVHGKRPDCRQWLRDLTNCREWEESRSAEAQGSQFFQLIFTLMGPSLQLEDKGRILGRL
;
A
#
# COMPACT_ATOMS: atom_id res chain seq x y z
N MET A 1 14.25 -8.94 0.34
CA MET A 1 13.25 -9.28 -0.70
C MET A 1 12.17 -8.21 -0.68
N ALA A 2 12.23 -7.23 -1.58
CA ALA A 2 11.11 -6.35 -1.92
C ALA A 2 11.42 -5.77 -3.32
N VAL A 3 10.76 -6.32 -4.34
CA VAL A 3 10.82 -5.82 -5.71
C VAL A 3 9.91 -4.61 -5.79
N ALA A 4 10.48 -3.47 -6.18
CA ALA A 4 9.75 -2.27 -6.55
C ALA A 4 8.90 -2.58 -7.79
N GLY A 5 7.58 -2.68 -7.60
CA GLY A 5 6.63 -2.95 -8.69
C GLY A 5 5.17 -2.90 -8.24
N SER A 6 4.88 -3.34 -7.03
CA SER A 6 3.59 -3.15 -6.35
C SER A 6 3.80 -3.60 -4.91
N TRP A 7 4.27 -2.71 -4.03
CA TRP A 7 4.43 -3.07 -2.62
C TRP A 7 3.03 -3.21 -2.02
N GLN A 8 2.52 -4.44 -1.95
CA GLN A 8 1.30 -4.77 -1.23
C GLN A 8 1.70 -5.42 0.10
N PRO A 9 1.22 -4.90 1.25
CA PRO A 9 1.47 -5.53 2.53
C PRO A 9 0.92 -6.97 2.52
N PRO A 10 1.72 -8.00 2.86
CA PRO A 10 1.25 -9.39 2.92
C PRO A 10 0.26 -9.64 4.07
N ARG A 11 0.13 -8.70 5.01
CA ARG A 11 -0.72 -8.77 6.20
C ARG A 11 -1.49 -7.46 6.36
N PRO A 12 -2.69 -7.46 6.97
CA PRO A 12 -3.44 -6.24 7.21
C PRO A 12 -2.72 -5.33 8.22
N CYS A 13 -2.97 -4.02 8.11
CA CYS A 13 -2.33 -2.97 8.91
C CYS A 13 -2.50 -3.18 10.43
N GLU A 14 -3.63 -3.78 10.84
CA GLU A 14 -3.93 -4.13 12.23
C GLU A 14 -2.92 -5.10 12.86
N VAL A 15 -2.36 -6.03 12.07
CA VAL A 15 -1.35 -6.97 12.56
C VAL A 15 -0.04 -6.25 12.84
N TYR A 16 0.39 -5.36 11.93
CA TYR A 16 1.57 -4.53 12.14
C TYR A 16 1.42 -3.61 13.36
N ARG A 17 0.21 -3.11 13.64
CA ARG A 17 -0.07 -2.33 14.84
C ARG A 17 0.10 -3.15 16.10
N ALA A 18 -0.47 -4.35 16.15
CA ALA A 18 -0.36 -5.25 17.30
C ALA A 18 1.10 -5.65 17.58
N GLU A 19 1.88 -5.95 16.53
CA GLU A 19 3.33 -6.23 16.63
C GLU A 19 4.11 -5.03 17.21
N TRP A 20 3.82 -3.82 16.73
CA TRP A 20 4.47 -2.61 17.23
C TRP A 20 4.12 -2.33 18.71
N GLU A 21 2.86 -2.52 19.11
CA GLU A 21 2.43 -2.41 20.50
C GLU A 21 3.09 -3.46 21.39
N LEU A 22 3.20 -4.71 20.91
CA LEU A 22 3.92 -5.77 21.60
C LEU A 22 5.41 -5.44 21.76
N CYS A 23 6.07 -4.93 20.72
CA CYS A 23 7.48 -4.54 20.80
C CYS A 23 7.71 -3.46 21.87
N ARG A 24 6.77 -2.53 22.04
CA ARG A 24 6.82 -1.48 23.07
C ARG A 24 6.37 -1.93 24.44
N SER A 25 5.74 -3.10 24.55
CA SER A 25 5.21 -3.60 25.82
C SER A 25 6.34 -3.79 26.84
N VAL A 26 6.04 -3.48 28.10
CA VAL A 26 7.01 -3.54 29.19
C VAL A 26 7.57 -4.97 29.34
N GLY A 27 6.72 -5.99 29.21
CA GLY A 27 7.14 -7.38 29.29
C GLY A 27 8.17 -7.76 28.22
N HIS A 28 7.92 -7.40 26.97
CA HIS A 28 8.84 -7.69 25.86
C HIS A 28 10.17 -6.94 26.01
N VAL A 29 10.11 -5.67 26.40
CA VAL A 29 11.30 -4.85 26.65
C VAL A 29 12.14 -5.42 27.80
N LEU A 30 11.52 -5.82 28.92
CA LEU A 30 12.24 -6.38 30.07
C LEU A 30 12.91 -7.70 29.72
N HIS A 31 12.18 -8.60 29.05
CA HIS A 31 12.73 -9.89 28.61
C HIS A 31 13.90 -9.69 27.65
N HIS A 32 13.74 -8.84 26.64
CA HIS A 32 14.80 -8.55 25.68
C HIS A 32 16.01 -7.86 26.34
N TYR A 33 15.76 -6.99 27.32
CA TYR A 33 16.82 -6.35 28.10
C TYR A 33 17.56 -7.36 28.98
N TYR A 34 16.85 -8.31 29.59
CA TYR A 34 17.45 -9.37 30.40
C TYR A 34 18.35 -10.31 29.55
N VAL A 35 17.89 -10.70 28.37
CA VAL A 35 18.62 -11.64 27.50
C VAL A 35 19.76 -10.97 26.74
N HIS A 36 19.53 -9.77 26.19
CA HIS A 36 20.47 -9.13 25.26
C HIS A 36 21.17 -7.89 25.84
N GLY A 37 20.82 -7.42 27.04
CA GLY A 37 21.37 -6.21 27.66
C GLY A 37 21.04 -4.90 26.94
N LYS A 38 20.19 -4.94 25.91
CA LYS A 38 19.81 -3.80 25.08
C LYS A 38 18.30 -3.77 24.85
N ARG A 39 17.75 -2.56 24.70
CA ARG A 39 16.34 -2.38 24.36
C ARG A 39 16.09 -2.88 22.92
N PRO A 40 14.94 -3.52 22.65
CA PRO A 40 14.57 -3.92 21.30
C PRO A 40 14.38 -2.69 20.41
N ASP A 41 14.77 -2.80 19.14
CA ASP A 41 14.60 -1.71 18.16
C ASP A 41 13.23 -1.80 17.48
N CYS A 42 12.24 -1.09 18.03
CA CYS A 42 10.87 -1.06 17.47
C CYS A 42 10.73 -0.14 16.25
N ARG A 43 11.81 0.49 15.76
CA ARG A 43 11.75 1.42 14.62
C ARG A 43 11.39 0.72 13.31
N GLN A 44 11.78 -0.55 13.15
CA GLN A 44 11.44 -1.34 11.98
C GLN A 44 9.91 -1.54 11.88
N TRP A 45 9.29 -2.01 12.96
CA TRP A 45 7.83 -2.19 13.04
C TRP A 45 7.05 -0.89 12.83
N LEU A 46 7.58 0.23 13.35
CA LEU A 46 6.98 1.54 13.13
C LEU A 46 7.03 1.93 11.64
N ARG A 47 8.16 1.70 10.97
CA ARG A 47 8.32 1.99 9.54
C ARG A 47 7.38 1.14 8.69
N ASP A 48 7.26 -0.14 9.01
CA ASP A 48 6.38 -1.07 8.28
C ASP A 48 4.90 -0.70 8.47
N LEU A 49 4.51 -0.29 9.69
CA LEU A 49 3.17 0.23 9.97
C LEU A 49 2.87 1.52 9.19
N THR A 50 3.81 2.46 9.13
CA THR A 50 3.66 3.71 8.38
C THR A 50 3.51 3.43 6.88
N ASN A 51 4.39 2.60 6.31
CA ASN A 51 4.30 2.21 4.91
C ASN A 51 2.94 1.54 4.61
N CYS A 52 2.47 0.67 5.51
CA CYS A 52 1.19 -0.02 5.33
C CYS A 52 0.00 0.95 5.31
N ARG A 53 0.05 1.99 6.13
CA ARG A 53 -0.97 3.05 6.16
C ARG A 53 -0.95 3.91 4.90
N GLU A 54 0.23 4.32 4.45
CA GLU A 54 0.40 5.07 3.19
C GLU A 54 -0.12 4.27 1.99
N TRP A 55 0.10 2.95 1.97
CA TRP A 55 -0.44 2.07 0.95
C TRP A 55 -1.98 2.00 0.99
N GLU A 56 -2.58 1.93 2.18
CA GLU A 56 -4.03 1.90 2.32
C GLU A 56 -4.70 3.22 1.92
N GLU A 57 -4.07 4.36 2.27
CA GLU A 57 -4.52 5.70 1.89
C GLU A 57 -4.42 5.92 0.37
N SER A 58 -3.30 5.52 -0.25
CA SER A 58 -3.11 5.62 -1.70
C SER A 58 -4.07 4.71 -2.48
N ARG A 59 -4.31 3.47 -2.03
CA ARG A 59 -5.33 2.58 -2.61
C ARG A 59 -6.73 3.17 -2.48
N SER A 60 -7.02 3.86 -1.37
CA SER A 60 -8.31 4.52 -1.16
C SER A 60 -8.48 5.74 -2.07
N ALA A 61 -7.41 6.51 -2.30
CA ALA A 61 -7.41 7.63 -3.24
C ALA A 61 -7.50 7.16 -4.70
N GLU A 62 -6.80 6.08 -5.06
CA GLU A 62 -6.88 5.44 -6.37
C GLU A 62 -8.25 4.82 -6.61
N ALA A 63 -8.83 4.16 -5.61
CA ALA A 63 -10.20 3.64 -5.68
C ALA A 63 -11.22 4.77 -5.81
N GLN A 64 -11.06 5.89 -5.11
CA GLN A 64 -11.91 7.07 -5.28
C GLN A 64 -11.75 7.72 -6.66
N GLY A 65 -10.53 7.83 -7.17
CA GLY A 65 -10.26 8.35 -8.51
C GLY A 65 -10.86 7.45 -9.60
N SER A 66 -10.70 6.13 -9.45
CA SER A 66 -11.29 5.14 -10.34
C SER A 66 -12.83 5.15 -10.25
N GLN A 67 -13.40 5.23 -9.05
CA GLN A 67 -14.85 5.28 -8.85
C GLN A 67 -15.46 6.58 -9.39
N PHE A 68 -14.77 7.72 -9.22
CA PHE A 68 -15.16 9.00 -9.80
C PHE A 68 -15.10 8.95 -11.33
N PHE A 69 -14.04 8.36 -11.89
CA PHE A 69 -13.88 8.20 -13.34
C PHE A 69 -14.92 7.23 -13.92
N GLN A 70 -15.22 6.12 -13.22
CA GLN A 70 -16.29 5.17 -13.55
C GLN A 70 -17.67 5.83 -13.48
N LEU A 71 -17.95 6.65 -12.46
CA LEU A 71 -19.19 7.41 -12.34
C LEU A 71 -19.32 8.43 -13.48
N ILE A 72 -18.24 9.14 -13.84
CA ILE A 72 -18.23 10.03 -15.00
C ILE A 72 -18.48 9.25 -16.29
N PHE A 73 -17.83 8.12 -16.51
CA PHE A 73 -18.05 7.25 -17.68
C PHE A 73 -19.46 6.65 -17.74
N THR A 74 -20.11 6.45 -16.59
CA THR A 74 -21.48 5.95 -16.52
C THR A 74 -22.51 7.06 -16.80
N LEU A 75 -22.23 8.29 -16.36
CA LEU A 75 -23.10 9.46 -16.56
C LEU A 75 -22.92 10.12 -17.95
N MET A 76 -21.68 10.17 -18.45
CA MET A 76 -21.34 10.52 -19.83
C MET A 76 -21.07 9.20 -20.55
N GLY A 77 -22.10 8.59 -21.14
CA GLY A 77 -22.06 7.23 -21.67
C GLY A 77 -20.83 6.85 -22.53
N PRO A 78 -20.59 5.54 -22.75
CA PRO A 78 -19.35 4.99 -23.30
C PRO A 78 -19.17 5.32 -24.79
N SER A 79 -18.84 6.56 -25.13
CA SER A 79 -18.57 7.00 -26.52
C SER A 79 -17.16 7.54 -26.71
N LEU A 80 -16.20 7.09 -25.90
CA LEU A 80 -14.78 7.34 -26.17
C LEU A 80 -13.95 6.07 -25.97
N GLN A 81 -14.37 4.99 -26.66
CA GLN A 81 -13.39 4.05 -27.20
C GLN A 81 -12.49 4.90 -28.11
N LEU A 82 -11.22 5.01 -27.74
CA LEU A 82 -10.16 5.58 -28.55
C LEU A 82 -9.96 4.67 -29.78
N GLU A 83 -10.89 4.68 -30.73
CA GLU A 83 -10.59 4.36 -32.12
C GLU A 83 -9.87 5.58 -32.70
N ASP A 84 -8.57 5.69 -32.42
CA ASP A 84 -7.67 6.40 -33.32
C ASP A 84 -6.41 5.57 -33.56
N LYS A 85 -6.60 4.52 -34.36
CA LYS A 85 -5.55 4.03 -35.24
C LYS A 85 -5.90 4.48 -36.65
N GLY A 86 -5.94 5.80 -36.84
CA GLY A 86 -5.93 6.40 -38.16
C GLY A 86 -4.70 5.98 -38.96
N ARG A 87 -4.93 5.14 -39.97
CA ARG A 87 -4.37 5.24 -41.33
C ARG A 87 -2.84 5.17 -41.49
N ILE A 88 -2.37 4.09 -42.11
CA ILE A 88 -1.52 4.21 -43.31
C ILE A 88 -2.09 3.29 -44.40
N LEU A 89 -2.88 3.87 -45.29
CA LEU A 89 -2.97 3.42 -46.67
C LEU A 89 -1.63 3.75 -47.34
N GLY A 90 -0.93 2.74 -47.83
CA GLY A 90 0.18 2.89 -48.76
C GLY A 90 1.45 2.14 -48.40
N ARG A 91 1.65 0.95 -48.99
CA ARG A 91 2.85 0.61 -49.79
C ARG A 91 2.75 -0.84 -50.32
N LEU A 92 2.81 -0.91 -51.66
CA LEU A 92 3.11 -2.03 -52.56
C LEU A 92 2.25 -3.29 -52.47
#